data_AF-A0A4Q5Y569-F1
#
_entry.id   AF-A0A4Q5Y569-F1
#
_cell.length_a   1.000
_cell.length_b   1.000
_cell.length_c   1.000
_cell.angle_alpha   90.00
_cell.angle_beta   90.00
_cell.angle_gamma   90.00
#
_symmetry.space_group_name_H-M   'P 1'
#
loop_
_entity.id
_entity.type
_entity.pdbx_description
1 polymer ?
#
loop_
_entity_poly.entity_id
_entity_poly.type
_entity_poly.pdbx_seq_one_letter_code
_entity_poly.pdbx_strand_id
1 'polypeptide(L)' 'FHLTAVKAVKLLKNGKLISYPGFPHGMPTTEAATINADLLAFIQS' A
#
# COMPACT_ATOMS: atom_id res chain seq x y z
N PHE A 1 0.98 -12.10 -0.87
CA PHE A 1 0.16 -12.66 -1.97
C PHE A 1 0.57 -12.02 -3.29
N HIS A 2 1.00 -12.81 -4.28
CA HIS A 2 1.36 -12.32 -5.62
C HIS A 2 0.15 -12.34 -6.56
N LEU A 3 -0.86 -11.52 -6.27
CA LEU A 3 -2.12 -11.47 -7.02
C LEU A 3 -2.11 -10.31 -8.04
N THR A 4 -3.11 -9.44 -8.00
CA THR A 4 -3.31 -8.35 -8.98
C THR A 4 -2.40 -7.15 -8.74
N ALA A 5 -2.13 -6.79 -7.48
CA ALA A 5 -1.32 -5.62 -7.12
C ALA A 5 0.12 -5.69 -7.70
N VAL A 6 0.70 -6.89 -7.78
CA VAL A 6 2.04 -7.11 -8.36
C VAL A 6 2.07 -6.88 -9.87
N LYS A 7 0.97 -7.19 -10.57
CA LYS A 7 0.84 -6.89 -12.00
C LYS A 7 0.61 -5.39 -12.21
N ALA A 8 -0.24 -4.79 -11.39
CA ALA A 8 -0.58 -3.37 -11.48
C ALA A 8 0.62 -2.45 -11.27
N VAL A 9 1.46 -2.71 -10.25
CA VAL A 9 2.62 -1.84 -9.96
C VAL A 9 3.61 -1.77 -11.12
N LYS A 10 3.76 -2.86 -11.90
CA LYS A 10 4.66 -2.90 -13.07
C LYS A 10 4.22 -2.00 -14.22
N LEU A 11 2.95 -1.55 -14.23
CA LEU A 11 2.42 -0.65 -15.24
C LEU A 11 2.62 0.83 -14.89
N LEU A 12 2.99 1.13 -13.64
CA LEU A 12 3.20 2.49 -13.15
C LEU A 12 4.67 2.87 -13.25
N LYS A 13 4.99 4.02 -13.86
CA LYS A 13 6.38 4.50 -13.99
C LYS A 13 7.06 4.74 -12.64
N ASN A 14 6.31 5.24 -11.65
CA ASN A 14 6.77 5.56 -10.30
C ASN A 14 5.91 4.86 -9.23
N GLY A 15 5.46 3.63 -9.49
CA GLY A 15 4.64 2.87 -8.54
C GLY A 15 5.46 2.19 -7.44
N LYS A 16 4.95 2.21 -6.21
CA LYS A 16 5.48 1.42 -5.08
C LYS A 16 4.42 0.44 -4.60
N LEU A 17 4.77 -0.84 -4.46
CA LEU A 17 3.89 -1.84 -3.87
C LEU A 17 4.30 -2.08 -2.42
N ILE A 18 3.38 -1.83 -1.50
CA ILE A 18 3.53 -2.15 -0.07
C ILE A 18 2.48 -3.21 0.28
N SER A 19 2.90 -4.26 0.99
CA SER A 19 2.02 -5.31 1.49
C SER A 19 2.08 -5.35 3.01
N TYR A 20 0.94 -5.55 3.67
CA TYR A 20 0.83 -5.58 5.12
C TYR A 20 0.26 -6.95 5.56
N PRO A 21 1.11 -7.99 5.72
CA PRO A 21 0.65 -9.30 6.16
C PRO A 21 0.01 -9.23 7.54
N GLY A 22 -1.16 -9.87 7.70
CA GLY A 22 -1.90 -9.90 8.96
C GLY A 22 -2.85 -8.72 9.17
N PHE A 23 -2.79 -7.68 8.34
CA PHE A 23 -3.75 -6.57 8.40
C PHE A 23 -5.11 -7.01 7.84
N PRO A 24 -6.23 -6.57 8.42
CA PRO A 24 -7.56 -6.95 7.95
C PRO A 24 -7.93 -6.23 6.64
N HIS A 25 -9.00 -6.67 5.97
CA HIS A 25 -9.48 -5.96 4.77
C HIS A 25 -9.81 -4.48 5.03
N GLY A 26 -10.30 -4.17 6.24
CA GLY A 26 -10.55 -2.81 6.74
C GLY A 26 -9.31 -2.10 7.31
N MET A 27 -8.11 -2.43 6.84
CA MET A 27 -6.84 -1.87 7.30
C MET A 27 -6.73 -0.34 7.28
N PRO A 28 -7.36 0.43 6.36
CA PRO A 28 -7.30 1.88 6.44
C PRO A 28 -7.99 2.45 7.69
N THR A 29 -8.89 1.68 8.32
CA THR A 29 -9.59 2.06 9.55
C THR A 29 -8.92 1.49 10.79
N THR A 30 -8.58 0.20 10.77
CA THR A 30 -8.03 -0.51 11.94
C THR A 30 -6.55 -0.24 12.19
N GLU A 31 -5.79 0.01 11.12
CA GLU A 31 -4.34 0.22 11.15
C GLU A 31 -3.97 1.61 10.60
N ALA A 32 -4.86 2.58 10.83
CA ALA A 32 -4.84 3.89 10.20
C ALA A 32 -3.51 4.65 10.37
N ALA A 33 -2.86 4.52 11.53
CA ALA A 33 -1.59 5.20 11.81
C ALA A 33 -0.48 4.78 10.81
N THR A 34 -0.32 3.47 10.62
CA THR A 34 0.67 2.90 9.70
C THR A 34 0.34 3.28 8.25
N ILE A 35 -0.92 3.12 7.85
CA ILE A 35 -1.36 3.41 6.47
C ILE A 35 -1.24 4.89 6.13
N ASN A 36 -1.65 5.77 7.04
CA ASN A 36 -1.55 7.21 6.82
C ASN A 36 -0.10 7.69 6.73
N ALA A 37 0.81 7.08 7.51
CA ALA A 37 2.24 7.41 7.44
C ALA A 37 2.83 7.06 6.05
N ASP A 38 2.53 5.87 5.53
CA ASP A 38 3.01 5.44 4.21
C ASP A 38 2.40 6.27 3.07
N LEU A 39 1.13 6.65 3.18
CA LEU A 39 0.47 7.54 2.21
C LEU A 39 1.07 8.95 2.24
N LEU A 40 1.33 9.51 3.42
CA LEU A 40 1.96 10.82 3.56
C LEU A 40 3.36 10.81 2.95
N ALA A 41 4.15 9.77 3.21
CA ALA A 41 5.48 9.61 2.63
C ALA A 41 5.44 9.54 1.08
N PHE A 42 4.41 8.90 0.51
CA PHE A 42 4.20 8.88 -0.94
C PHE A 42 3.82 10.25 -1.51
N ILE A 43 2.99 11.03 -0.82
CA ILE A 43 2.57 12.37 -1.27
C ILE A 43 3.74 13.36 -1.28
N GLN A 44 4.70 13.19 -0.37
CA GLN A 44 5.85 14.08 -0.21
C GLN A 44 7.04 13.74 -1.13
N SER A 45 6.97 12.67 -1.92
CA SER A 45 8.08 12.18 -2.77
C SER A 45 8.09 12.71 -4.20
#